data_AF-A0A9P6XAG0-F1
#
_entry.id   AF-A0A9P6XAG0-F1
#
_cell.length_a   1.000
_cell.length_b   1.000
_cell.length_c   1.000
_cell.angle_alpha   90.00
_cell.angle_beta   90.00
_cell.angle_gamma   90.00
#
_symmetry.space_group_name_H-M   'P 1'
#
loop_
_entity.id
_entity.type
_entity.pdbx_description
1 polymer ?
#
loop_
_entity_poly.entity_id
_entity_poly.type
_entity_poly.pdbx_seq_one_letter_code
_entity_poly.pdbx_strand_id
1 'polypeptide(L)'
;MSSTAAVHRLQVQSLYKRSLKLSLDWYIQRDLWRQKALEIRARFEQNKNVTNPKEIRVLLKKTENELKEWAHPDPYRLPTGPDGTKWERNLPPVVQPSMSSIHKSPITCHVLIASLGIPGKEIDVKIEKLDENQFSVLSTSQTNNDGRCPNLLPQDYKVEKGVYRVTFETKEYFEKLGQACFYPYVQMGEQMTPSQQFIAKRWFIVGAYQAGATDKVISDMVGLSTASVHNVITQFKKTGSPICKRLSSAERREWKGRYDEYGHIINSEDELVDTNGYTKLKLKKTRPKRPSAKDLINYVLVKANPQPNSIVNFKEEEEEEKQAILLYQNKWRPPTPPYNPQQQQEQHQQQQQQQQQQQQQQQQQQQESNSVSLEKTNLLSPPLSESKTEHWT
;
A
#
# COMPACT_ATOMS: atom_id res chain seq x y z
N MET A 1 -21.27 -50.14 -16.22
CA MET A 1 -22.73 -49.97 -16.01
C MET A 1 -22.93 -49.13 -14.76
N SER A 2 -23.10 -47.81 -14.88
CA SER A 2 -23.41 -46.95 -13.73
C SER A 2 -24.81 -47.33 -13.24
N SER A 3 -24.91 -47.82 -12.01
CA SER A 3 -26.15 -48.40 -11.47
C SER A 3 -27.20 -47.32 -11.31
N THR A 4 -28.44 -47.60 -11.73
CA THR A 4 -29.62 -46.72 -11.55
C THR A 4 -29.78 -46.25 -10.11
N ALA A 5 -29.37 -47.08 -9.14
CA ALA A 5 -29.30 -46.76 -7.72
C ALA A 5 -28.30 -45.64 -7.38
N ALA A 6 -27.13 -45.59 -8.04
CA ALA A 6 -26.15 -44.52 -7.85
C ALA A 6 -26.68 -43.18 -8.37
N VAL A 7 -27.32 -43.18 -9.54
CA VAL A 7 -27.96 -41.98 -10.12
C VAL A 7 -29.08 -41.46 -9.20
N HIS A 8 -29.93 -42.37 -8.73
CA HIS A 8 -31.00 -42.04 -7.78
C HIS A 8 -30.44 -41.43 -6.48
N ARG A 9 -29.37 -42.02 -5.92
CA ARG A 9 -28.70 -41.50 -4.72
C ARG A 9 -28.20 -40.07 -4.93
N LEU A 10 -27.55 -39.79 -6.06
CA LEU A 10 -27.06 -38.45 -6.39
C LEU A 10 -28.21 -37.44 -6.54
N GLN A 11 -29.32 -37.85 -7.15
CA GLN A 11 -30.51 -37.00 -7.30
C GLN A 11 -31.11 -36.63 -5.94
N VAL A 12 -31.27 -37.61 -5.05
CA VAL A 12 -31.78 -37.38 -3.67
C VAL A 12 -30.81 -36.51 -2.87
N GLN A 13 -29.50 -36.75 -2.95
CA GLN A 13 -28.49 -35.93 -2.30
C GLN A 13 -28.51 -34.48 -2.80
N SER A 14 -28.69 -34.27 -4.11
CA SER A 14 -28.84 -32.94 -4.71
C SER A 14 -30.09 -32.24 -4.19
N LEU A 15 -31.24 -32.93 -4.17
CA LEU A 15 -32.49 -32.39 -3.61
C LEU A 15 -32.36 -31.98 -2.15
N TYR A 16 -31.77 -32.85 -1.33
CA TYR A 16 -31.52 -32.57 0.08
C TYR A 16 -30.58 -31.38 0.29
N LYS A 17 -29.51 -31.27 -0.51
CA LYS A 17 -28.62 -30.11 -0.45
C LYS A 17 -29.33 -28.82 -0.85
N ARG A 18 -30.18 -28.88 -1.89
CA ARG A 18 -30.97 -27.73 -2.34
C ARG A 18 -32.00 -27.30 -1.30
N SER A 19 -32.67 -28.22 -0.61
CA SER A 19 -33.64 -27.87 0.44
C SER A 19 -32.97 -27.20 1.65
N LEU A 20 -31.79 -27.68 2.07
CA LEU A 20 -31.00 -27.03 3.12
C LEU A 20 -30.50 -25.64 2.69
N LYS A 21 -30.08 -25.49 1.43
CA LYS A 21 -29.67 -24.18 0.92
C LYS A 21 -30.84 -23.20 0.85
N LEU A 22 -31.98 -23.62 0.31
CA LEU A 22 -33.18 -22.80 0.23
C LEU A 22 -33.67 -22.36 1.62
N SER A 23 -33.63 -23.26 2.61
CA SER A 23 -33.94 -22.86 4.00
C SER A 23 -32.93 -21.87 4.57
N LEU A 24 -31.63 -21.94 4.23
CA LEU A 24 -30.67 -20.90 4.63
C LEU A 24 -31.02 -19.53 4.02
N ASP A 25 -31.56 -19.50 2.81
CA ASP A 25 -31.93 -18.26 2.13
C ASP A 25 -33.07 -17.53 2.88
N TRP A 26 -33.99 -18.26 3.51
CA TRP A 26 -35.09 -17.69 4.32
C TRP A 26 -34.74 -17.42 5.79
N TYR A 27 -33.95 -18.29 6.42
CA TYR A 27 -33.64 -18.19 7.85
C TYR A 27 -32.26 -17.57 8.09
N ILE A 28 -32.24 -16.28 8.40
CA ILE A 28 -31.00 -15.52 8.69
C ILE A 28 -30.34 -16.02 9.99
N GLN A 29 -31.14 -16.28 11.03
CA GLN A 29 -30.64 -16.73 12.33
C GLN A 29 -30.31 -18.23 12.33
N ARG A 30 -29.09 -18.55 12.77
CA ARG A 30 -28.53 -19.90 12.66
C ARG A 30 -29.24 -20.94 13.54
N ASP A 31 -29.83 -20.53 14.65
CA ASP A 31 -30.51 -21.43 15.60
C ASP A 31 -31.88 -21.87 15.09
N LEU A 32 -32.68 -20.93 14.59
CA LEU A 32 -33.96 -21.23 13.92
C LEU A 32 -33.73 -22.10 12.68
N TRP A 33 -32.70 -21.79 11.89
CA TRP A 33 -32.35 -22.63 10.75
C TRP A 33 -32.01 -24.06 11.15
N ARG A 34 -31.31 -24.28 12.27
CA ARG A 34 -30.94 -25.65 12.72
C ARG A 34 -32.17 -26.49 13.00
N GLN A 35 -33.20 -25.92 13.64
CA GLN A 35 -34.46 -26.61 13.89
C GLN A 35 -35.10 -27.05 12.57
N LYS A 36 -35.15 -26.16 11.58
CA LYS A 36 -35.68 -26.47 10.25
C LYS A 36 -34.83 -27.47 9.48
N ALA A 37 -33.52 -27.42 9.58
CA ALA A 37 -32.63 -28.41 8.99
C ALA A 37 -32.87 -29.82 9.56
N LEU A 38 -33.13 -29.93 10.87
CA LEU A 38 -33.50 -31.19 11.52
C LEU A 38 -34.87 -31.70 11.04
N GLU A 39 -35.87 -30.82 10.93
CA GLU A 39 -37.18 -31.18 10.35
C GLU A 39 -37.04 -31.72 8.91
N ILE A 40 -36.27 -31.02 8.06
CA ILE A 40 -36.00 -31.44 6.68
C ILE A 40 -35.33 -32.82 6.69
N ARG A 41 -34.31 -33.02 7.53
CA ARG A 41 -33.64 -34.31 7.65
C ARG A 41 -34.59 -35.42 8.07
N ALA A 42 -35.44 -35.18 9.07
CA ALA A 42 -36.41 -36.17 9.53
C ALA A 42 -37.38 -36.58 8.42
N ARG A 43 -37.86 -35.64 7.59
CA ARG A 43 -38.72 -35.93 6.42
C ARG A 43 -38.02 -36.81 5.38
N PHE A 44 -36.73 -36.58 5.13
CA PHE A 44 -35.95 -37.43 4.22
C PHE A 44 -35.67 -38.81 4.81
N GLU A 45 -35.43 -38.90 6.13
CA GLU A 45 -35.21 -40.18 6.82
C GLU A 45 -36.48 -41.05 6.86
N GLN A 46 -37.66 -40.45 7.04
CA GLN A 46 -38.95 -41.15 6.96
C GLN A 46 -39.15 -41.86 5.62
N ASN A 47 -38.71 -41.26 4.51
CA ASN A 47 -38.89 -41.79 3.17
C ASN A 47 -37.68 -42.60 2.66
N LYS A 48 -36.71 -42.91 3.52
CA LYS A 48 -35.45 -43.56 3.14
C LYS A 48 -35.62 -45.00 2.65
N ASN A 49 -36.61 -45.71 3.20
CA ASN A 49 -36.82 -47.15 2.97
C ASN A 49 -37.88 -47.44 1.90
N VAL A 50 -38.30 -46.44 1.13
CA VAL A 50 -39.28 -46.61 0.04
C VAL A 50 -38.59 -47.32 -1.14
N THR A 51 -39.09 -48.49 -1.50
CA THR A 51 -38.52 -49.34 -2.57
C THR A 51 -39.29 -49.20 -3.89
N ASN A 52 -40.57 -48.83 -3.85
CA ASN A 52 -41.42 -48.78 -5.03
C ASN A 52 -41.00 -47.63 -6.00
N PRO A 53 -40.60 -47.93 -7.25
CA PRO A 53 -40.08 -46.91 -8.16
C PRO A 53 -41.10 -45.85 -8.59
N LYS A 54 -42.41 -46.18 -8.60
CA LYS A 54 -43.45 -45.20 -8.92
C LYS A 54 -43.61 -44.18 -7.80
N GLU A 55 -43.62 -44.67 -6.56
CA GLU A 55 -43.73 -43.86 -5.36
C GLU A 55 -42.53 -42.93 -5.19
N ILE A 56 -41.32 -43.44 -5.42
CA ILE A 56 -40.08 -42.64 -5.45
C ILE A 56 -40.22 -41.47 -6.42
N ARG A 57 -40.69 -41.71 -7.66
CA ARG A 57 -40.88 -40.64 -8.65
C ARG A 57 -41.89 -39.59 -8.20
N VAL A 58 -42.99 -40.03 -7.56
CA VAL A 58 -44.00 -39.12 -7.02
C VAL A 58 -43.40 -38.26 -5.90
N LEU A 59 -42.65 -38.85 -4.98
CA LEU A 59 -41.97 -38.13 -3.90
C LEU A 59 -40.96 -37.12 -4.44
N LEU A 60 -40.11 -37.51 -5.40
CA LEU A 60 -39.16 -36.60 -6.03
C LEU A 60 -39.87 -35.41 -6.68
N LYS A 61 -40.90 -35.67 -7.49
CA LYS A 61 -41.68 -34.62 -8.15
C LYS A 61 -42.38 -33.71 -7.14
N LYS A 62 -42.93 -34.27 -6.06
CA LYS A 62 -43.54 -33.50 -4.97
C LYS A 62 -42.51 -32.56 -4.33
N THR A 63 -41.33 -33.08 -3.98
CA THR A 63 -40.27 -32.26 -3.40
C THR A 63 -39.77 -31.16 -4.34
N GLU A 64 -39.70 -31.42 -5.65
CA GLU A 64 -39.32 -30.41 -6.64
C GLU A 64 -40.35 -29.28 -6.74
N ASN A 65 -41.64 -29.62 -6.67
CA ASN A 65 -42.71 -28.64 -6.65
C ASN A 65 -42.65 -27.79 -5.37
N GLU A 66 -42.48 -28.41 -4.20
CA GLU A 66 -42.34 -27.70 -2.92
C GLU A 66 -41.13 -26.75 -2.94
N LEU A 67 -39.98 -27.19 -3.46
CA LEU A 67 -38.79 -26.34 -3.59
C LEU A 67 -39.01 -25.15 -4.54
N LYS A 68 -39.83 -25.34 -5.59
CA LYS A 68 -40.15 -24.28 -6.54
C LYS A 68 -41.12 -23.26 -5.94
N GLU A 69 -42.11 -23.73 -5.20
CA GLU A 69 -43.08 -22.89 -4.50
C GLU A 69 -42.41 -22.01 -3.44
N TRP A 70 -41.47 -22.59 -2.68
CA TRP A 70 -40.76 -21.89 -1.61
C TRP A 70 -39.46 -21.21 -2.07
N ALA A 71 -39.24 -21.06 -3.37
CA ALA A 71 -38.04 -20.43 -3.89
C ALA A 71 -37.95 -18.97 -3.42
N HIS A 72 -36.85 -18.59 -2.77
CA HIS A 72 -36.61 -17.21 -2.36
C HIS A 72 -36.37 -16.33 -3.62
N PRO A 73 -36.96 -15.12 -3.71
CA PRO A 73 -36.79 -14.25 -4.89
C PRO A 73 -35.34 -13.77 -5.08
N ASP A 74 -34.58 -13.57 -4.00
CA ASP A 74 -33.17 -13.17 -4.03
C ASP A 74 -32.30 -14.10 -3.16
N PRO A 75 -31.95 -15.29 -3.65
CA PRO A 75 -31.23 -16.31 -2.86
C PRO A 75 -29.75 -15.95 -2.65
N TYR A 76 -29.15 -16.40 -1.55
CA TYR A 76 -27.75 -16.10 -1.27
C TYR A 76 -26.80 -16.67 -2.34
N ARG A 77 -26.00 -15.77 -2.92
CA ARG A 77 -24.94 -16.07 -3.88
C ARG A 77 -23.58 -15.86 -3.25
N LEU A 78 -22.67 -16.82 -3.46
CA LEU A 78 -21.28 -16.67 -3.04
C LEU A 78 -20.66 -15.51 -3.81
N PRO A 79 -19.93 -14.58 -3.18
CA PRO A 79 -19.37 -13.42 -3.88
C PRO A 79 -18.54 -13.79 -5.10
N THR A 80 -17.76 -14.87 -5.04
CA THR A 80 -16.89 -15.34 -6.12
C THR A 80 -17.52 -16.40 -7.02
N GLY A 81 -18.74 -16.84 -6.73
CA GLY A 81 -19.45 -17.80 -7.57
C GLY A 81 -20.10 -17.11 -8.77
N PRO A 82 -20.63 -17.86 -9.74
CA PRO A 82 -21.45 -17.31 -10.81
C PRO A 82 -22.60 -16.46 -10.26
N ASP A 83 -22.86 -15.33 -10.90
CA ASP A 83 -23.85 -14.31 -10.48
C ASP A 83 -23.60 -13.75 -9.06
N GLY A 84 -22.39 -13.91 -8.53
CA GLY A 84 -21.96 -13.32 -7.26
C GLY A 84 -21.50 -11.87 -7.42
N THR A 85 -21.51 -11.11 -6.34
CA THR A 85 -21.13 -9.69 -6.37
C THR A 85 -19.70 -9.44 -6.85
N LYS A 86 -18.77 -10.36 -6.62
CA LYS A 86 -17.35 -10.32 -7.04
C LYS A 86 -17.10 -11.20 -8.29
N TRP A 87 -18.13 -11.80 -8.87
CA TRP A 87 -17.99 -12.57 -10.11
C TRP A 87 -17.44 -11.66 -11.22
N GLU A 88 -16.49 -12.17 -11.98
CA GLU A 88 -15.94 -11.47 -13.16
C GLU A 88 -15.36 -10.06 -12.92
N ARG A 89 -15.09 -9.66 -11.67
CA ARG A 89 -14.47 -8.35 -11.40
C ARG A 89 -13.01 -8.25 -11.85
N ASN A 90 -12.26 -9.35 -11.70
CA ASN A 90 -10.82 -9.42 -11.95
C ASN A 90 -10.48 -10.63 -12.83
N LEU A 91 -11.05 -10.73 -14.04
CA LEU A 91 -10.58 -11.77 -14.97
C LEU A 91 -9.13 -11.47 -15.33
N PRO A 92 -8.25 -12.48 -15.38
CA PRO A 92 -6.97 -12.30 -16.01
C PRO A 92 -7.22 -11.89 -17.49
N PRO A 93 -6.39 -10.99 -18.04
CA PRO A 93 -6.52 -10.63 -19.44
C PRO A 93 -6.40 -11.89 -20.30
N VAL A 94 -7.24 -11.97 -21.33
CA VAL A 94 -7.13 -13.06 -22.32
C VAL A 94 -5.84 -12.83 -23.10
N VAL A 95 -4.76 -13.48 -22.67
CA VAL A 95 -3.49 -13.47 -23.40
C VAL A 95 -3.68 -14.37 -24.61
N GLN A 96 -3.94 -13.77 -25.78
CA GLN A 96 -3.75 -14.51 -27.03
C GLN A 96 -2.28 -14.94 -27.09
N PRO A 97 -1.94 -16.17 -27.51
CA PRO A 97 -0.56 -16.55 -27.72
C PRO A 97 0.01 -15.64 -28.81
N SER A 98 0.66 -14.55 -28.41
CA SER A 98 1.37 -13.69 -29.34
C SER A 98 2.46 -14.56 -29.97
N MET A 99 2.48 -14.66 -31.30
CA MET A 99 3.60 -15.22 -32.07
C MET A 99 4.87 -14.35 -31.97
N SER A 100 5.13 -13.82 -30.79
CA SER A 100 6.34 -13.14 -30.38
C SER A 100 6.79 -13.78 -29.07
N SER A 101 6.99 -15.10 -29.09
CA SER A 101 8.07 -15.69 -28.28
C SER A 101 9.40 -15.34 -28.94
N ILE A 102 9.62 -14.04 -29.22
CA ILE A 102 10.92 -13.50 -29.53
C ILE A 102 11.69 -13.67 -28.23
N HIS A 103 12.70 -14.53 -28.29
CA HIS A 103 13.66 -14.78 -27.23
C HIS A 103 14.05 -13.46 -26.58
N LYS A 104 13.46 -13.12 -25.42
CA LYS A 104 13.84 -11.92 -24.68
C LYS A 104 15.20 -12.21 -24.08
N SER A 105 16.20 -11.39 -24.39
CA SER A 105 17.49 -11.51 -23.71
C SER A 105 17.26 -11.45 -22.20
N PRO A 106 17.88 -12.35 -21.40
CA PRO A 106 17.73 -12.35 -19.94
C PRO A 106 18.28 -11.07 -19.29
N ILE A 107 19.22 -10.40 -19.97
CA ILE A 107 19.68 -9.06 -19.61
C ILE A 107 18.98 -8.06 -20.54
N THR A 108 18.28 -7.10 -19.94
CA THR A 108 17.62 -6.00 -20.66
C THR A 108 18.13 -4.67 -20.13
N CYS A 109 18.24 -3.66 -20.99
CA CYS A 109 18.56 -2.30 -20.59
C CYS A 109 17.51 -1.32 -21.13
N HIS A 110 17.36 -0.20 -20.42
CA HIS A 110 16.49 0.91 -20.78
C HIS A 110 17.21 2.21 -20.45
N VAL A 111 17.40 3.06 -21.44
CA VAL A 111 18.14 4.31 -21.35
C VAL A 111 17.18 5.48 -21.47
N LEU A 112 17.19 6.36 -20.48
CA LEU A 112 16.36 7.55 -20.41
C LEU A 112 17.23 8.79 -20.27
N ILE A 113 16.86 9.87 -20.97
CA ILE A 113 17.52 11.16 -20.86
C ILE A 113 16.79 11.98 -19.78
N ALA A 114 17.38 12.04 -18.60
CA ALA A 114 16.75 12.66 -17.43
C ALA A 114 16.42 14.15 -17.64
N SER A 115 17.22 14.89 -18.41
CA SER A 115 17.02 16.32 -18.65
C SER A 115 15.81 16.64 -19.53
N LEU A 116 15.48 15.76 -20.47
CA LEU A 116 14.40 15.96 -21.45
C LEU A 116 13.18 15.08 -21.15
N GLY A 117 13.33 14.05 -20.33
CA GLY A 117 12.28 13.07 -20.05
C GLY A 117 11.96 12.16 -21.25
N ILE A 118 12.87 12.07 -22.23
CA ILE A 118 12.69 11.32 -23.48
C ILE A 118 13.59 10.07 -23.45
N PRO A 119 13.16 8.94 -24.04
CA PRO A 119 14.02 7.77 -24.22
C PRO A 119 15.26 8.08 -25.05
N GLY A 120 16.41 7.56 -24.61
CA GLY A 120 17.68 7.68 -25.32
C GLY A 120 17.72 6.72 -26.49
N LYS A 121 17.20 7.15 -27.64
CA LYS A 121 17.16 6.39 -28.91
C LYS A 121 18.54 6.36 -29.59
N GLU A 122 18.89 5.25 -30.25
CA GLU A 122 20.13 5.11 -31.05
C GLU A 122 21.43 5.36 -30.26
N ILE A 123 21.43 4.98 -28.98
CA ILE A 123 22.63 4.98 -28.14
C ILE A 123 23.30 3.61 -28.28
N ASP A 124 24.60 3.62 -28.57
CA ASP A 124 25.40 2.40 -28.64
C ASP A 124 25.65 1.83 -27.25
N VAL A 125 25.38 0.53 -27.12
CA VAL A 125 25.49 -0.24 -25.88
C VAL A 125 26.35 -1.47 -26.12
N LYS A 126 27.41 -1.60 -25.35
CA LYS A 126 28.34 -2.73 -25.37
C LYS A 126 28.22 -3.52 -24.08
N ILE A 127 28.14 -4.84 -24.16
CA ILE A 127 28.19 -5.73 -22.99
C ILE A 127 29.46 -6.58 -23.03
N GLU A 128 30.12 -6.66 -21.88
CA GLU A 128 31.38 -7.36 -21.66
C GLU A 128 31.23 -8.31 -20.47
N LYS A 129 31.95 -9.43 -20.47
CA LYS A 129 32.03 -10.38 -19.35
C LYS A 129 33.44 -10.39 -18.79
N LEU A 130 33.57 -10.47 -17.47
CA LEU A 130 34.85 -10.63 -16.81
C LEU A 130 35.29 -12.11 -16.86
N ASP A 131 36.35 -12.40 -17.62
CA ASP A 131 37.01 -13.70 -17.68
C ASP A 131 38.42 -13.56 -17.07
N GLU A 132 38.71 -14.28 -15.98
CA GLU A 132 40.03 -14.41 -15.33
C GLU A 132 40.86 -13.12 -15.07
N ASN A 133 40.21 -11.94 -15.05
CA ASN A 133 40.70 -10.56 -14.87
C ASN A 133 40.71 -9.66 -16.13
N GLN A 134 40.20 -10.12 -17.27
CA GLN A 134 40.02 -9.29 -18.46
C GLN A 134 38.55 -9.27 -18.90
N PHE A 135 38.10 -8.12 -19.37
CA PHE A 135 36.74 -7.97 -19.92
C PHE A 135 36.73 -8.35 -21.40
N SER A 136 36.01 -9.41 -21.74
CA SER A 136 35.78 -9.85 -23.11
C SER A 136 34.45 -9.29 -23.63
N VAL A 137 34.43 -8.78 -24.87
CA VAL A 137 33.22 -8.20 -25.46
C VAL A 137 32.29 -9.33 -25.89
N LEU A 138 31.08 -9.37 -25.33
CA LEU A 138 30.06 -10.35 -25.70
C LEU A 138 29.25 -9.90 -26.91
N SER A 139 28.79 -8.66 -26.91
CA SER A 139 27.94 -8.11 -27.97
C SER A 139 27.87 -6.59 -27.92
N THR A 140 27.53 -5.99 -29.06
CA THR A 140 27.24 -4.57 -29.21
C THR A 140 25.84 -4.42 -29.81
N SER A 141 25.05 -3.49 -29.29
CA SER A 141 23.65 -3.28 -29.69
C SER A 141 23.31 -1.79 -29.60
N GLN A 142 22.26 -1.36 -30.28
CA GLN A 142 21.73 0.00 -30.19
C GLN A 142 20.34 0.02 -29.56
N THR A 143 20.04 1.09 -28.82
CA THR A 143 18.71 1.31 -28.24
C THR A 143 17.67 1.63 -29.31
N ASN A 144 16.47 1.06 -29.15
CA ASN A 144 15.33 1.32 -30.03
C ASN A 144 14.67 2.69 -29.75
N ASN A 145 13.55 2.99 -30.43
CA ASN A 145 12.78 4.23 -30.22
C ASN A 145 12.26 4.41 -28.76
N ASP A 146 12.10 3.31 -28.02
CA ASP A 146 11.69 3.29 -26.60
C ASP A 146 12.92 3.30 -25.66
N GLY A 147 14.14 3.51 -26.18
CA GLY A 147 15.37 3.53 -25.39
C GLY A 147 15.80 2.15 -24.86
N ARG A 148 15.24 1.04 -25.38
CA ARG A 148 15.50 -0.33 -24.92
C ARG A 148 16.39 -1.12 -25.87
N CYS A 149 17.19 -2.03 -25.32
CA CYS A 149 17.86 -3.09 -26.10
C CYS A 149 17.32 -4.47 -25.71
N PRO A 150 16.30 -5.01 -26.42
CA PRO A 150 15.72 -6.32 -26.11
C PRO A 150 16.62 -7.50 -26.52
N ASN A 151 17.55 -7.28 -27.46
CA ASN A 151 18.50 -8.27 -27.98
C ASN A 151 19.94 -7.91 -27.57
N LEU A 152 20.15 -7.62 -26.27
CA LEU A 152 21.47 -7.23 -25.78
C LEU A 152 22.47 -8.39 -25.82
N LEU A 153 22.00 -9.63 -25.65
CA LEU A 153 22.82 -10.84 -25.72
C LEU A 153 22.52 -11.63 -27.01
N PRO A 154 23.50 -12.37 -27.56
CA PRO A 154 23.26 -13.28 -28.68
C PRO A 154 22.15 -14.29 -28.34
N GLN A 155 21.30 -14.64 -29.32
CA GLN A 155 20.09 -15.46 -29.12
C GLN A 155 20.38 -16.86 -28.54
N ASP A 156 21.57 -17.39 -28.78
CA ASP A 156 22.00 -18.72 -28.31
C ASP A 156 22.89 -18.66 -27.04
N TYR A 157 23.11 -17.47 -26.47
CA TYR A 157 24.00 -17.31 -25.33
C TYR A 157 23.31 -17.67 -24.01
N LYS A 158 23.72 -18.79 -23.41
CA LYS A 158 23.29 -19.18 -22.06
C LYS A 158 24.05 -18.35 -21.03
N VAL A 159 23.34 -17.46 -20.32
CA VAL A 159 23.94 -16.62 -19.28
C VAL A 159 24.45 -17.47 -18.12
N GLU A 160 25.74 -17.35 -17.85
CA GLU A 160 26.38 -17.91 -16.68
C GLU A 160 26.42 -16.89 -15.54
N LYS A 161 26.53 -17.35 -14.29
CA LYS A 161 26.73 -16.45 -13.15
C LYS A 161 28.15 -15.87 -13.26
N GLY A 162 28.25 -14.54 -13.34
CA GLY A 162 29.52 -13.84 -13.48
C GLY A 162 29.35 -12.33 -13.37
N VAL A 163 30.46 -11.61 -13.48
CA VAL A 163 30.45 -10.14 -13.51
C VAL A 163 30.36 -9.70 -14.97
N TYR A 164 29.32 -8.94 -15.27
CA TYR A 164 29.08 -8.37 -16.59
C TYR A 164 29.20 -6.85 -16.48
N ARG A 165 29.86 -6.22 -17.46
CA ARG A 165 29.97 -4.77 -17.58
C ARG A 165 29.23 -4.32 -18.82
N VAL A 166 28.30 -3.39 -18.65
CA VAL A 166 27.57 -2.74 -19.73
C VAL A 166 28.10 -1.32 -19.87
N THR A 167 28.57 -0.96 -21.07
CA THR A 167 29.08 0.36 -21.42
C THR A 167 28.11 1.02 -22.38
N PHE A 168 27.67 2.24 -22.06
CA PHE A 168 26.85 3.10 -22.90
C PHE A 168 27.73 4.21 -23.46
N GLU A 169 27.83 4.32 -24.78
CA GLU A 169 28.61 5.36 -25.45
C GLU A 169 27.74 6.63 -25.61
N THR A 170 27.78 7.50 -24.61
CA THR A 170 26.97 8.71 -24.55
C THR A 170 27.57 9.87 -25.36
N LYS A 171 28.88 9.87 -25.58
CA LYS A 171 29.57 10.94 -26.32
C LYS A 171 29.00 11.14 -27.72
N GLU A 172 28.97 10.07 -28.52
CA GLU A 172 28.51 10.14 -29.92
C GLU A 172 27.04 10.57 -30.02
N TYR A 173 26.22 10.15 -29.04
CA TYR A 173 24.83 10.53 -28.95
C TYR A 173 24.64 12.04 -28.75
N PHE A 174 25.34 12.63 -27.78
CA PHE A 174 25.22 14.06 -27.49
C PHE A 174 25.92 14.95 -28.53
N GLU A 175 26.98 14.46 -29.17
CA GLU A 175 27.63 15.15 -30.31
C GLU A 175 26.66 15.31 -31.49
N LYS A 176 25.86 14.28 -31.81
CA LYS A 176 24.79 14.37 -32.83
C LYS A 176 23.72 15.41 -32.48
N LEU A 177 23.48 15.63 -31.19
CA LEU A 177 22.54 16.63 -30.69
C LEU A 177 23.15 18.04 -30.55
N GLY A 178 24.45 18.20 -30.82
CA GLY A 178 25.15 19.48 -30.64
C GLY A 178 25.25 19.94 -29.18
N GLN A 179 25.17 19.02 -28.22
CA GLN A 179 25.22 19.31 -26.78
C GLN A 179 26.54 18.86 -26.16
N ALA A 180 27.02 19.61 -25.17
CA ALA A 180 28.21 19.23 -24.40
C ALA A 180 27.90 18.00 -23.54
N CYS A 181 28.61 16.91 -23.78
CA CYS A 181 28.48 15.68 -23.01
C CYS A 181 29.41 15.70 -21.79
N PHE A 182 28.86 15.49 -20.60
CA PHE A 182 29.65 15.47 -19.37
C PHE A 182 30.35 14.12 -19.13
N TYR A 183 29.71 13.01 -19.51
CA TYR A 183 30.26 11.67 -19.40
C TYR A 183 30.45 11.09 -20.79
N PRO A 184 31.69 10.86 -21.27
CA PRO A 184 31.91 10.34 -22.62
C PRO A 184 31.33 8.93 -22.80
N TYR A 185 31.32 8.14 -21.73
CA TYR A 185 30.67 6.84 -21.66
C TYR A 185 30.20 6.59 -20.22
N VAL A 186 29.21 5.70 -20.06
CA VAL A 186 28.69 5.27 -18.75
C VAL A 186 28.87 3.76 -18.63
N GLN A 187 29.55 3.30 -17.57
CA GLN A 187 29.79 1.89 -17.31
C GLN A 187 29.00 1.40 -16.09
N MET A 188 28.30 0.29 -16.25
CA MET A 188 27.50 -0.37 -15.22
C MET A 188 27.98 -1.80 -15.05
N GLY A 189 28.39 -2.22 -13.84
CA GLY A 189 28.75 -3.62 -13.57
C GLY A 189 30.09 -3.87 -12.88
N GLU A 190 30.81 -2.82 -12.49
CA GLU A 190 32.03 -2.93 -11.69
C GLU A 190 31.76 -2.44 -10.26
N GLN A 191 32.25 -3.17 -9.24
CA GLN A 191 32.28 -2.61 -7.89
C GLN A 191 33.25 -1.42 -7.92
N MET A 192 32.72 -0.20 -7.90
CA MET A 192 33.54 1.00 -7.87
C MET A 192 34.46 0.94 -6.66
N THR A 193 35.76 1.09 -6.89
CA THR A 193 36.72 1.26 -5.79
C THR A 193 36.32 2.47 -4.94
N PRO A 194 36.63 2.49 -3.63
CA PRO A 194 36.31 3.64 -2.77
C PRO A 194 36.75 4.99 -3.36
N SER A 195 37.90 5.02 -4.05
CA SER A 195 38.43 6.20 -4.73
C SER A 195 37.56 6.65 -5.92
N GLN A 196 37.06 5.72 -6.73
CA GLN A 196 36.16 6.03 -7.86
C GLN A 196 34.80 6.53 -7.35
N GLN A 197 34.26 5.93 -6.29
CA GLN A 197 33.00 6.38 -5.66
C GLN A 197 33.13 7.81 -5.15
N PHE A 198 34.25 8.11 -4.49
CA PHE A 198 34.55 9.44 -3.99
C PHE A 198 34.61 10.50 -5.10
N ILE A 199 35.32 10.20 -6.19
CA ILE A 199 35.39 11.10 -7.36
C ILE A 199 34.01 11.29 -8.00
N ALA A 200 33.24 10.21 -8.16
CA ALA A 200 31.91 10.27 -8.77
C ALA A 200 30.92 11.09 -7.94
N LYS A 201 30.88 10.90 -6.61
CA LYS A 201 30.04 11.70 -5.70
C LYS A 201 30.36 13.20 -5.82
N ARG A 202 31.64 13.56 -5.91
CA ARG A 202 32.08 14.96 -6.05
C ARG A 202 31.66 15.59 -7.38
N TRP A 203 31.78 14.86 -8.48
CA TRP A 203 31.30 15.35 -9.78
C TRP A 203 29.78 15.42 -9.85
N PHE A 204 29.07 14.49 -9.20
CA PHE A 204 27.61 14.55 -9.08
C PHE A 204 27.15 15.82 -8.34
N ILE A 205 27.82 16.20 -7.25
CA ILE A 205 27.54 17.45 -6.52
C ILE A 205 27.66 18.66 -7.46
N VAL A 206 28.72 18.71 -8.29
CA VAL A 206 28.91 19.80 -9.25
C VAL A 206 27.81 19.82 -10.31
N GLY A 207 27.46 18.67 -10.87
CA GLY A 207 26.40 18.57 -11.87
C GLY A 207 25.04 19.02 -11.31
N ALA A 208 24.69 18.57 -10.10
CA ALA A 208 23.45 18.98 -9.44
C ALA A 208 23.44 20.48 -9.11
N TYR A 209 24.57 21.05 -8.68
CA TYR A 209 24.71 22.49 -8.47
C TYR A 209 24.53 23.30 -9.76
N GLN A 210 25.14 22.85 -10.87
CA GLN A 210 24.98 23.49 -12.19
C GLN A 210 23.55 23.39 -12.73
N ALA A 211 22.82 22.33 -12.38
CA ALA A 211 21.40 22.19 -12.66
C ALA A 211 20.49 23.07 -11.78
N GLY A 212 21.06 23.84 -10.84
CA GLY A 212 20.33 24.75 -9.96
C GLY A 212 19.78 24.14 -8.67
N ALA A 213 20.23 22.94 -8.29
CA ALA A 213 19.82 22.34 -7.01
C ALA A 213 20.47 23.06 -5.81
N THR A 214 19.75 23.13 -4.69
CA THR A 214 20.27 23.74 -3.45
C THR A 214 21.17 22.75 -2.69
N ASP A 215 22.14 23.28 -1.92
CA ASP A 215 23.10 22.48 -1.14
C ASP A 215 22.42 21.41 -0.25
N LYS A 216 21.23 21.72 0.29
CA LYS A 216 20.44 20.80 1.11
C LYS A 216 19.88 19.62 0.30
N VAL A 217 19.31 19.90 -0.87
CA VAL A 217 18.76 18.84 -1.74
C VAL A 217 19.88 17.93 -2.25
N ILE A 218 21.04 18.51 -2.59
CA ILE A 218 22.23 17.73 -3.00
C ILE A 218 22.76 16.87 -1.85
N SER A 219 22.80 17.42 -0.63
CA SER A 219 23.19 16.69 0.58
C SER A 219 22.32 15.46 0.81
N ASP A 220 20.99 15.62 0.74
CA ASP A 220 20.03 14.53 0.88
C ASP A 220 20.18 13.46 -0.23
N MET A 221 20.51 13.86 -1.47
CA MET A 221 20.69 12.94 -2.59
C MET A 221 21.96 12.08 -2.50
N VAL A 222 23.06 12.65 -1.99
CA VAL A 222 24.37 11.96 -1.95
C VAL A 222 24.63 11.29 -0.59
N GLY A 223 23.87 11.66 0.45
CA GLY A 223 24.05 11.19 1.83
C GLY A 223 25.27 11.81 2.52
N LEU A 224 25.67 13.01 2.11
CA LEU A 224 26.79 13.77 2.67
C LEU A 224 26.28 14.96 3.49
N SER A 225 27.11 15.52 4.36
CA SER A 225 26.76 16.75 5.08
C SER A 225 26.60 17.94 4.12
N THR A 226 25.70 18.87 4.44
CA THR A 226 25.52 20.12 3.70
C THR A 226 26.81 20.94 3.61
N ALA A 227 27.62 20.93 4.67
CA ALA A 227 28.93 21.58 4.69
C ALA A 227 29.93 20.93 3.73
N SER A 228 29.93 19.59 3.61
CA SER A 228 30.76 18.87 2.64
C SER A 228 30.40 19.24 1.21
N VAL A 229 29.10 19.24 0.89
CA VAL A 229 28.57 19.68 -0.42
C VAL A 229 29.01 21.11 -0.72
N HIS A 230 28.85 22.01 0.23
CA HIS A 230 29.25 23.41 0.09
C HIS A 230 30.76 23.57 -0.14
N ASN A 231 31.60 22.78 0.53
CA ASN A 231 33.05 22.79 0.34
C ASN A 231 33.45 22.30 -1.07
N VAL A 232 32.78 21.27 -1.59
CA VAL A 232 33.02 20.78 -2.96
C VAL A 232 32.64 21.84 -3.99
N ILE A 233 31.48 22.49 -3.83
CA ILE A 233 31.00 23.55 -4.73
C ILE A 233 31.94 24.77 -4.68
N THR A 234 32.34 25.21 -3.49
CA THR A 234 33.28 26.34 -3.33
C THR A 234 34.67 26.04 -3.89
N GLN A 235 35.15 24.80 -3.77
CA GLN A 235 36.38 24.37 -4.45
C GLN A 235 36.25 24.43 -5.96
N PHE A 236 35.19 23.83 -6.51
CA PHE A 236 34.92 23.85 -7.95
C PHE A 236 34.86 25.29 -8.50
N LYS A 237 34.21 26.21 -7.79
CA LYS A 237 34.17 27.64 -8.15
C LYS A 237 35.55 28.31 -8.19
N LYS A 238 36.50 27.85 -7.37
CA LYS A 238 37.86 28.43 -7.29
C LYS A 238 38.83 27.81 -8.30
N THR A 239 38.75 26.50 -8.52
CA THR A 239 39.77 25.73 -9.26
C THR A 239 39.27 25.14 -10.57
N GLY A 240 37.95 25.16 -10.82
CA GLY A 240 37.33 24.47 -11.95
C GLY A 240 37.30 22.95 -11.82
N SER A 241 37.80 22.38 -10.72
CA SER A 241 37.80 20.93 -10.46
C SER A 241 37.28 20.64 -9.06
N PRO A 242 36.38 19.66 -8.89
CA PRO A 242 35.89 19.29 -7.57
C PRO A 242 36.89 18.44 -6.77
N ILE A 243 38.06 18.12 -7.33
CA ILE A 243 39.10 17.32 -6.68
C ILE A 243 40.09 18.25 -5.96
N CYS A 244 40.24 18.09 -4.64
CA CYS A 244 41.25 18.83 -3.89
C CYS A 244 42.62 18.15 -4.06
N LYS A 245 43.64 18.89 -4.51
CA LYS A 245 45.04 18.46 -4.34
C LYS A 245 45.35 18.47 -2.83
N ARG A 246 46.09 17.47 -2.33
CA ARG A 246 46.44 17.36 -0.90
C ARG A 246 47.07 18.67 -0.43
N LEU A 247 46.43 19.33 0.52
CA LEU A 247 47.02 20.44 1.28
C LEU A 247 48.20 19.91 2.10
N SER A 248 49.26 20.69 2.17
CA SER A 248 50.40 20.46 3.06
C SER A 248 49.94 20.36 4.50
N SER A 249 50.62 19.54 5.32
CA SER A 249 50.34 19.41 6.76
C SER A 249 50.40 20.74 7.53
N ALA A 250 51.04 21.77 6.95
CA ALA A 250 51.03 23.14 7.47
C ALA A 250 49.72 23.88 7.19
N GLU A 251 49.18 23.77 5.98
CA GLU A 251 47.89 24.37 5.56
C GLU A 251 46.70 23.69 6.27
N ARG A 252 46.83 22.39 6.59
CA ARG A 252 45.83 21.61 7.32
C ARG A 252 45.67 22.02 8.79
N ARG A 253 46.67 22.68 9.38
CA ARG A 253 46.61 23.21 10.76
C ARG A 253 45.86 24.54 10.85
N GLU A 254 45.78 25.27 9.76
CA GLU A 254 45.06 26.55 9.68
C GLU A 254 43.54 26.34 9.50
N TRP A 255 43.14 25.26 8.83
CA TRP A 255 41.73 24.94 8.54
C TRP A 255 41.01 24.12 9.64
N LYS A 256 41.72 23.78 10.72
CA LYS A 256 41.27 22.81 11.74
C LYS A 256 40.28 23.47 12.71
N GLY A 257 39.03 23.66 12.29
CA GLY A 257 38.04 24.31 13.17
C GLY A 257 36.60 24.44 12.68
N ARG A 258 36.08 23.56 11.82
CA ARG A 258 34.64 23.54 11.53
C ARG A 258 34.02 22.21 11.95
N TYR A 259 33.25 22.27 13.03
CA TYR A 259 32.30 21.25 13.44
C TYR A 259 31.02 21.41 12.62
N ASP A 260 30.34 20.32 12.31
CA ASP A 260 28.98 20.39 11.80
C ASP A 260 27.98 20.83 12.89
N GLU A 261 26.72 21.04 12.51
CA GLU A 261 25.62 21.40 13.43
C GLU A 261 25.34 20.33 14.50
N TYR A 262 26.00 19.17 14.43
CA TYR A 262 25.92 18.06 15.38
C TYR A 262 27.24 17.82 16.15
N GLY A 263 28.25 18.68 15.99
CA GLY A 263 29.50 18.62 16.75
C GLY A 263 30.54 17.61 16.24
N HIS A 264 30.43 17.09 15.01
CA HIS A 264 31.41 16.17 14.42
C HIS A 264 32.52 16.89 13.64
N ILE A 265 33.72 16.32 13.69
CA ILE A 265 34.89 16.79 12.92
C ILE A 265 34.67 16.42 11.44
N ILE A 266 34.55 17.43 10.56
CA ILE A 266 34.40 17.22 9.12
C ILE A 266 35.77 16.85 8.53
N ASN A 267 36.09 15.56 8.50
CA ASN A 267 37.24 15.03 7.76
C ASN A 267 36.83 14.75 6.31
N SER A 268 37.53 15.35 5.35
CA SER A 268 37.29 15.16 3.91
C SER A 268 37.55 13.74 3.38
N GLU A 269 38.07 12.83 4.21
CA GLU A 269 38.43 11.45 3.85
C GLU A 269 37.45 10.39 4.42
N ASP A 270 36.57 10.74 5.37
CA ASP A 270 35.65 9.80 6.05
C ASP A 270 34.23 9.75 5.44
N GLU A 271 34.04 10.29 4.24
CA GLU A 271 32.73 10.45 3.56
C GLU A 271 32.14 9.15 2.94
N LEU A 272 32.65 7.99 3.35
CA LEU A 272 32.22 6.66 2.87
C LEU A 272 31.28 5.94 3.84
N VAL A 273 30.81 6.60 4.90
CA VAL A 273 29.82 5.99 5.79
C VAL A 273 28.42 6.38 5.32
N ASP A 274 27.70 5.42 4.74
CA ASP A 274 26.28 5.54 4.45
C ASP A 274 25.55 5.97 5.73
N THR A 275 25.05 7.20 5.76
CA THR A 275 24.24 7.74 6.86
C THR A 275 22.79 7.25 6.84
N ASN A 276 22.51 6.14 6.13
CA ASN A 276 21.24 5.40 6.23
C ASN A 276 21.25 4.31 7.31
N GLY A 277 22.08 4.49 8.34
CA GLY A 277 21.97 3.75 9.58
C GLY A 277 22.02 4.74 10.73
N TYR A 278 20.89 4.96 11.39
CA TYR A 278 20.88 5.34 12.78
C TYR A 278 21.92 4.49 13.51
N THR A 279 23.10 5.05 13.80
CA THR A 279 24.00 4.52 14.81
C THR A 279 23.34 4.82 16.14
N LYS A 280 22.31 4.01 16.45
CA LYS A 280 21.98 3.69 17.82
C LYS A 280 23.31 3.29 18.42
N LEU A 281 23.87 4.18 19.25
CA LEU A 281 24.95 3.85 20.16
C LEU A 281 24.68 2.42 20.62
N LYS A 282 25.59 1.49 20.31
CA LYS A 282 25.56 0.18 20.94
C LYS A 282 25.82 0.45 22.42
N LEU A 283 24.79 0.87 23.15
CA LEU A 283 24.60 0.47 24.53
C LEU A 283 24.82 -1.03 24.48
N LYS A 284 25.97 -1.47 25.01
CA LYS A 284 26.19 -2.87 25.31
C LYS A 284 24.93 -3.28 26.06
N LYS A 285 24.05 -4.08 25.43
CA LYS A 285 22.96 -4.72 26.13
C LYS A 285 23.64 -5.64 27.12
N THR A 286 23.90 -5.15 28.33
CA THR A 286 24.16 -6.00 29.47
C THR A 286 22.87 -6.79 29.62
N ARG A 287 22.91 -8.05 29.19
CA ARG A 287 21.85 -8.99 29.60
C ARG A 287 21.79 -8.89 31.13
N PRO A 288 20.61 -8.77 31.76
CA PRO A 288 20.54 -8.82 33.21
C PRO A 288 21.23 -10.12 33.66
N LYS A 289 22.29 -9.99 34.46
CA LYS A 289 22.99 -11.14 35.03
C LYS A 289 21.98 -11.92 35.87
N ARG A 290 21.97 -13.25 35.73
CA ARG A 290 21.26 -14.11 36.70
C ARG A 290 21.79 -13.77 38.09
N PRO A 291 20.91 -13.53 39.09
CA PRO A 291 21.35 -13.19 40.43
C PRO A 291 22.27 -14.29 40.96
N SER A 292 23.39 -13.87 41.55
CA SER A 292 24.31 -14.79 42.21
C SER A 292 23.60 -15.47 43.39
N ALA A 293 24.06 -16.66 43.81
CA ALA A 293 23.58 -17.28 45.04
C ALA A 293 23.67 -16.29 46.24
N LYS A 294 24.67 -15.40 46.24
CA LYS A 294 24.82 -14.33 47.22
C LYS A 294 23.69 -13.28 47.16
N ASP A 295 23.21 -12.95 45.95
CA ASP A 295 22.11 -11.99 45.76
C ASP A 295 20.77 -12.60 46.17
N LEU A 296 20.57 -13.90 45.93
CA LEU A 296 19.42 -14.65 46.41
C LEU A 296 19.41 -14.78 47.93
N ILE A 297 20.58 -15.03 48.54
CA ILE A 297 20.73 -15.09 50.01
C ILE A 297 20.42 -13.73 50.63
N ASN A 298 20.92 -12.63 50.07
CA ASN A 298 20.60 -11.29 50.54
C ASN A 298 19.11 -10.96 50.38
N TYR A 299 18.49 -11.34 49.26
CA TYR A 299 17.06 -11.16 49.05
C TYR A 299 16.22 -11.93 50.09
N VAL A 300 16.58 -13.18 50.37
CA VAL A 300 15.92 -13.99 51.40
C VAL A 300 16.14 -13.41 52.80
N LEU A 301 17.33 -12.91 53.11
CA LEU A 301 17.62 -12.24 54.39
C LEU A 301 16.82 -10.94 54.58
N VAL A 302 16.64 -10.15 53.51
CA VAL A 302 15.83 -8.93 53.53
C VAL A 302 14.34 -9.25 53.64
N LYS A 303 13.86 -10.32 53.00
CA LYS A 303 12.48 -10.80 53.14
C LYS A 303 12.19 -11.45 54.50
N ALA A 304 13.19 -12.09 55.11
CA ALA A 304 13.06 -12.78 56.40
C ALA A 304 13.06 -11.84 57.61
N ASN A 305 13.60 -10.62 57.47
CA ASN A 305 13.51 -9.56 58.47
C ASN A 305 12.75 -8.35 57.92
N PRO A 306 11.40 -8.38 57.89
CA PRO A 306 10.64 -7.17 57.64
C PRO A 306 10.80 -6.25 58.86
N GLN A 307 11.70 -5.27 58.78
CA GLN A 307 11.63 -4.13 59.67
C GLN A 307 10.27 -3.46 59.44
N PRO A 308 9.50 -3.16 60.51
CA PRO A 308 8.15 -2.68 60.36
C PRO A 308 8.24 -1.20 60.02
N ASN A 309 8.34 -0.83 58.75
CA ASN A 309 8.03 0.50 58.22
C ASN A 309 8.18 0.54 56.70
N SER A 310 7.17 0.04 55.99
CA SER A 310 6.70 0.64 54.73
C SER A 310 5.41 -0.06 54.34
N ILE A 311 4.29 0.60 54.60
CA ILE A 311 2.98 0.25 54.04
C ILE A 311 3.08 0.52 52.54
N VAL A 312 3.23 -0.52 51.73
CA VAL A 312 3.17 -0.41 50.27
C VAL A 312 1.70 -0.42 49.88
N ASN A 313 1.29 0.63 49.20
CA ASN A 313 -0.09 0.97 48.86
C ASN A 313 -0.50 0.15 47.63
N PHE A 314 -1.24 -0.94 47.83
CA PHE A 314 -1.73 -1.87 46.79
C PHE A 314 -2.60 -1.22 45.68
N LYS A 315 -2.88 0.09 45.74
CA LYS A 315 -3.67 0.81 44.73
C LYS A 315 -2.82 1.34 43.56
N GLU A 316 -1.52 1.54 43.73
CA GLU A 316 -0.66 2.12 42.69
C GLU A 316 -0.25 1.08 41.62
N GLU A 317 -0.02 -0.18 42.02
CA GLU A 317 0.29 -1.26 41.07
C GLU A 317 -0.88 -1.57 40.12
N GLU A 318 -2.12 -1.44 40.57
CA GLU A 318 -3.31 -1.72 39.75
C GLU A 318 -3.57 -0.61 38.70
N GLU A 319 -3.18 0.63 39.00
CA GLU A 319 -3.20 1.76 38.06
C GLU A 319 -2.09 1.64 37.01
N GLU A 320 -0.90 1.19 37.40
CA GLU A 320 0.22 0.96 36.46
C GLU A 320 -0.08 -0.20 35.51
N GLU A 321 -0.72 -1.28 35.97
CA GLU A 321 -1.15 -2.38 35.10
C GLU A 321 -2.25 -1.93 34.11
N LYS A 322 -3.21 -1.11 34.56
CA LYS A 322 -4.22 -0.50 33.68
C LYS A 322 -3.59 0.43 32.64
N GLN A 323 -2.61 1.24 33.02
CA GLN A 323 -1.87 2.09 32.11
C GLN A 323 -1.03 1.28 31.10
N ALA A 324 -0.42 0.18 31.54
CA ALA A 324 0.33 -0.72 30.66
C ALA A 324 -0.56 -1.44 29.64
N ILE A 325 -1.76 -1.87 30.04
CA ILE A 325 -2.77 -2.48 29.16
C ILE A 325 -3.28 -1.45 28.14
N LEU A 326 -3.54 -0.21 28.57
CA LEU A 326 -3.97 0.89 27.69
C LEU A 326 -2.88 1.24 26.65
N LEU A 327 -1.62 1.28 27.07
CA LEU A 327 -0.47 1.53 26.19
C LEU A 327 -0.30 0.41 25.14
N TYR A 328 -0.62 -0.83 25.51
CA TYR A 328 -0.53 -2.00 24.63
C TYR A 328 -1.64 -2.01 23.57
N GLN A 329 -2.88 -1.62 23.93
CA GLN A 329 -3.99 -1.49 22.98
C GLN A 329 -3.76 -0.36 21.96
N ASN A 330 -3.04 0.70 22.33
CA ASN A 330 -2.78 1.85 21.47
C ASN A 330 -1.63 1.64 20.46
N LYS A 331 -0.83 0.57 20.58
CA LYS A 331 0.23 0.23 19.60
C LYS A 331 -0.29 -0.20 18.23
N TRP A 332 -1.56 -0.60 18.14
CA TRP A 332 -2.16 -1.15 16.92
C TRP A 332 -3.28 -0.29 16.33
N ARG A 333 -3.49 0.94 16.82
CA ARG A 333 -4.32 1.92 16.10
C ARG A 333 -3.49 2.64 15.03
N PRO A 334 -4.03 2.91 13.83
CA PRO A 334 -3.41 3.87 12.93
C PRO A 334 -3.25 5.22 13.67
N PRO A 335 -2.17 5.98 13.42
CA PRO A 335 -1.96 7.25 14.10
C PRO A 335 -3.17 8.15 13.87
N THR A 336 -3.71 8.73 14.95
CA THR A 336 -4.74 9.76 14.82
C THR A 336 -4.18 10.87 13.93
N PRO A 337 -4.87 11.26 12.85
CA PRO A 337 -4.41 12.33 11.99
C PRO A 337 -4.19 13.60 12.82
N PRO A 338 -3.20 14.44 12.45
CA PRO A 338 -2.86 15.61 13.23
C PRO A 338 -4.08 16.51 13.43
N TYR A 339 -4.31 16.92 14.66
CA TYR A 339 -5.39 17.83 15.05
C TYR A 339 -5.28 19.12 14.24
N ASN A 340 -6.20 19.35 13.32
CA ASN A 340 -6.29 20.58 12.53
C ASN A 340 -7.45 21.44 13.06
N PRO A 341 -7.18 22.51 13.83
CA PRO A 341 -8.23 23.36 14.42
C PRO A 341 -9.16 23.98 13.37
N GLN A 342 -8.66 24.19 12.15
CA GLN A 342 -9.43 24.80 11.06
C GLN A 342 -10.51 23.87 10.52
N GLN A 343 -10.25 22.55 10.45
CA GLN A 343 -11.24 21.58 9.95
C GLN A 343 -12.45 21.43 10.90
N GLN A 344 -12.24 21.52 12.22
CA GLN A 344 -13.36 21.50 13.16
C GLN A 344 -14.20 22.78 13.08
N GLN A 345 -13.56 23.94 12.90
CA GLN A 345 -14.27 25.20 12.72
C GLN A 345 -15.12 25.17 11.44
N GLU A 346 -14.57 24.67 10.33
CA GLU A 346 -15.32 24.51 9.07
C GLU A 346 -16.49 23.53 9.21
N GLN A 347 -16.30 22.40 9.89
CA GLN A 347 -17.39 21.45 10.16
C GLN A 347 -18.49 22.07 11.05
N HIS A 348 -18.11 22.82 12.08
CA HIS A 348 -19.07 23.51 12.94
C HIS A 348 -19.85 24.59 12.16
N GLN A 349 -19.17 25.32 11.28
CA GLN A 349 -19.78 26.35 10.45
C GLN A 349 -20.73 25.74 9.40
N GLN A 350 -20.36 24.62 8.78
CA GLN A 350 -21.24 23.87 7.88
C GLN A 350 -22.46 23.32 8.60
N GLN A 351 -22.30 22.81 9.82
CA GLN A 351 -23.41 22.30 10.62
C GLN A 351 -24.37 23.40 11.04
N GLN A 352 -23.87 24.60 11.38
CA GLN A 352 -24.70 25.78 11.64
C GLN A 352 -25.44 26.25 10.38
N GLN A 353 -24.79 26.25 9.21
CA GLN A 353 -25.46 26.59 7.95
C GLN A 353 -26.57 25.60 7.60
N GLN A 354 -26.35 24.30 7.80
CA GLN A 354 -27.40 23.29 7.59
C GLN A 354 -28.59 23.47 8.54
N GLN A 355 -28.34 23.79 9.81
CA GLN A 355 -29.42 24.08 10.76
C GLN A 355 -30.22 25.32 10.37
N GLN A 356 -29.56 26.39 9.90
CA GLN A 356 -30.24 27.59 9.41
C GLN A 356 -31.10 27.30 8.16
N GLN A 357 -30.59 26.50 7.22
CA GLN A 357 -31.37 26.09 6.05
C GLN A 357 -32.60 25.26 6.43
N GLN A 358 -32.47 24.33 7.39
CA GLN A 358 -33.61 23.56 7.88
C GLN A 358 -34.66 24.45 8.56
N GLN A 359 -34.24 25.44 9.35
CA GLN A 359 -35.18 26.39 9.96
C GLN A 359 -35.90 27.24 8.91
N GLN A 360 -35.21 27.69 7.86
CA GLN A 360 -35.84 28.44 6.76
C GLN A 360 -36.85 27.58 5.99
N GLN A 361 -36.54 26.31 5.73
CA GLN A 361 -37.49 25.39 5.10
C GLN A 361 -38.73 25.15 5.97
N GLN A 362 -38.57 25.00 7.28
CA GLN A 362 -39.71 24.87 8.20
C GLN A 362 -40.57 26.14 8.23
N GLN A 363 -39.97 27.33 8.17
CA GLN A 363 -40.72 28.59 8.08
C GLN A 363 -41.48 28.72 6.76
N GLN A 364 -40.88 28.33 5.63
CA GLN A 364 -41.58 28.30 4.34
C GLN A 364 -42.77 27.33 4.36
N GLN A 365 -42.61 26.13 4.91
CA GLN A 365 -43.71 25.17 5.04
C GLN A 365 -44.85 25.70 5.93
N GLN A 366 -44.53 26.47 6.97
CA GLN A 366 -45.54 27.14 7.81
C GLN A 366 -46.24 28.30 7.08
N GLN A 367 -45.52 29.04 6.23
CA GLN A 367 -46.13 30.09 5.41
C GLN A 367 -47.03 29.49 4.33
N GLU A 368 -46.61 28.41 3.68
CA GLU A 368 -47.42 27.68 2.72
C GLU A 368 -48.68 27.10 3.39
N SER A 369 -48.56 26.47 4.57
CA SER A 369 -49.72 25.93 5.28
C SER A 369 -50.70 27.01 5.75
N ASN A 370 -50.21 28.18 6.15
CA ASN A 370 -51.04 29.34 6.48
C ASN A 370 -51.70 29.96 5.24
N SER A 371 -51.02 29.99 4.08
CA SER A 371 -51.61 30.47 2.82
C SER A 371 -52.71 29.53 2.30
N VAL A 372 -52.51 28.22 2.37
CA VAL A 372 -53.52 27.20 2.01
C VAL A 372 -54.73 27.25 2.96
N SER A 373 -54.52 27.66 4.21
CA SER A 373 -55.61 27.86 5.17
C SER A 373 -56.41 29.13 4.89
N LEU A 374 -55.77 30.21 4.39
CA LEU A 374 -56.43 31.45 3.97
C LEU A 374 -57.17 31.31 2.62
N GLU A 375 -56.73 30.43 1.73
CA GLU A 375 -57.49 30.11 0.51
C GLU A 375 -58.74 29.27 0.80
N LYS A 376 -58.69 28.39 1.82
CA LYS A 376 -59.86 27.61 2.25
C LYS A 376 -60.93 28.43 2.97
N THR A 377 -60.59 29.56 3.59
CA THR A 377 -61.58 30.44 4.24
C THR A 377 -62.28 31.38 3.26
N ASN A 378 -61.73 31.64 2.07
CA ASN A 378 -62.34 32.49 1.03
C ASN A 378 -63.36 31.79 0.12
N LEU A 379 -63.63 30.49 0.32
CA LEU A 379 -64.64 29.74 -0.45
C LEU A 379 -65.96 29.48 0.30
N LEU A 380 -66.15 30.08 1.49
CA LEU A 380 -67.43 30.03 2.21
C LEU A 380 -68.05 31.44 2.34
N SER A 381 -68.59 31.93 1.23
CA SER A 381 -69.61 33.01 1.25
C SER A 381 -70.94 32.41 0.76
N PRO A 382 -72.04 32.51 1.53
CA PRO A 382 -73.33 31.94 1.14
C PRO A 382 -74.01 32.78 0.06
N PRO A 383 -74.79 32.19 -0.87
CA PRO A 383 -75.51 32.94 -1.88
C PRO A 383 -76.70 33.68 -1.28
N LEU A 384 -76.85 34.96 -1.65
CA LEU A 384 -78.03 35.79 -1.37
C LEU A 384 -79.28 35.13 -1.96
N SER A 385 -80.30 34.95 -1.11
CA SER A 385 -81.64 34.51 -1.50
C SER A 385 -82.39 35.66 -2.19
N GLU A 386 -82.62 35.53 -3.50
CA GLU A 386 -83.61 36.35 -4.22
C GLU A 386 -85.04 35.82 -4.01
N SER A 387 -85.90 36.78 -3.76
CA SER A 387 -87.34 36.71 -3.52
C SER A 387 -88.14 36.03 -4.63
N LYS A 388 -89.04 35.11 -4.27
CA LYS A 388 -90.25 34.81 -5.05
C LYS A 388 -91.49 35.29 -4.30
N THR A 389 -92.11 36.30 -4.87
CA THR A 389 -93.48 36.74 -4.66
C THR A 389 -94.45 35.68 -5.18
N GLU A 390 -95.40 35.24 -4.35
CA GLU A 390 -96.65 34.65 -4.82
C GLU A 390 -97.83 35.39 -4.17
N HIS A 391 -98.73 35.81 -5.05
CA HIS A 391 -99.92 36.60 -4.80
C HIS A 391 -101.05 35.75 -4.21
N TRP A 392 -101.91 36.40 -3.43
CA TRP A 392 -103.24 35.93 -3.05
C TRP A 392 -104.16 35.75 -4.28
N THR A 393 -104.79 34.59 -4.41
CA THR A 393 -106.26 34.35 -4.38
C THR A 393 -106.55 32.86 -4.46
#